data_AF-A0A1U6ITL8-F1
#
_entry.id   AF-A0A1U6ITL8-F1
#
_cell.length_a   1.000
_cell.length_b   1.000
_cell.length_c   1.000
_cell.angle_alpha   90.00
_cell.angle_beta   90.00
_cell.angle_gamma   90.00
#
_symmetry.space_group_name_H-M   'P 1'
#
loop_
_entity.id
_entity.type
_entity.pdbx_description
1 polymer ?
#
loop_
_entity_poly.entity_id
_entity_poly.type
_entity_poly.pdbx_seq_one_letter_code
_entity_poly.pdbx_strand_id
1 'polypeptide(L)'
;MSPLLDDSGSVRARKLSLPGVMLCAVASVNILATVAALRRAMTVANFGDCVLFTDSAHEIATPGIRVVTIEPIVSSAAYSQFVLRDLVDHVTLQHCMLVQWDGYPTHPKLWEDAFLECDYIGAPWPQFSDGHNVGNGGFSLRSRNLMEACRAPGMTIGHPEDVMIGRVNRSALEKRGLRFAETTLAARFSCERSGNLHMSFGFHGVFHMVDVLGVHQFLKLYESLDERTSVWRDLTTIIRELRAGGASWTIGPRMWCDRIRAYWPGKNTLMQRRD
;
A
#
# COMPACT_ATOMS: atom_id res chain seq x y z
N MET A 1 17.50 -21.32 20.51
CA MET A 1 18.45 -20.49 19.74
C MET A 1 18.47 -19.10 20.36
N SER A 2 19.57 -18.76 21.04
CA SER A 2 19.78 -17.45 21.65
C SER A 2 19.93 -16.36 20.59
N PRO A 3 19.46 -15.12 20.81
CA PRO A 3 19.72 -14.02 19.91
C PRO A 3 21.22 -13.69 19.89
N LEU A 4 21.80 -13.55 18.68
CA LEU A 4 23.14 -13.02 18.49
C LEU A 4 23.09 -11.51 18.74
N LEU A 5 23.84 -11.05 19.75
CA LEU A 5 24.06 -9.63 20.05
C LEU A 5 25.05 -9.05 19.04
N ASP A 6 24.82 -7.82 18.56
CA ASP A 6 25.84 -7.04 17.87
C ASP A 6 26.62 -6.15 18.88
N ASP A 7 27.76 -5.60 18.44
CA ASP A 7 28.68 -4.77 19.25
C ASP A 7 28.03 -3.47 19.81
N SER A 8 26.75 -3.21 19.52
CA SER A 8 26.00 -2.05 20.02
C SER A 8 25.04 -2.37 21.16
N GLY A 9 24.91 -3.65 21.57
CA GLY A 9 23.99 -4.07 22.63
C GLY A 9 22.50 -3.90 22.27
N SER A 10 22.19 -3.63 21.00
CA SER A 10 20.82 -3.53 20.48
C SER A 10 20.36 -4.90 20.00
N VAL A 11 19.30 -5.44 20.58
CA VAL A 11 18.61 -6.60 20.01
C VAL A 11 17.89 -6.11 18.75
N ARG A 12 18.56 -6.15 17.59
CA ARG A 12 17.85 -6.02 16.31
C ARG A 12 16.81 -7.13 16.24
N ALA A 13 15.54 -6.75 16.24
CA ALA A 13 14.46 -7.69 15.98
C ALA A 13 14.77 -8.42 14.67
N ARG A 14 14.87 -9.76 14.73
CA ARG A 14 15.19 -10.56 13.56
C ARG A 14 14.10 -10.34 12.51
N LYS A 15 14.46 -9.83 11.35
CA LYS A 15 13.56 -9.68 10.20
C LYS A 15 12.95 -11.04 9.86
N LEU A 16 11.68 -11.04 9.44
CA LEU A 16 11.06 -12.23 8.86
C LEU A 16 11.83 -12.66 7.62
N SER A 17 11.76 -13.95 7.28
CA SER A 17 12.37 -14.48 6.07
C SER A 17 11.26 -14.90 5.11
N LEU A 18 11.06 -14.13 4.03
CA LEU A 18 10.01 -14.34 3.04
C LEU A 18 10.62 -14.48 1.62
N PRO A 19 11.49 -15.48 1.38
CA PRO A 19 12.20 -15.61 0.11
C PRO A 19 11.27 -15.96 -1.07
N GLY A 20 10.08 -16.50 -0.80
CA GLY A 20 9.06 -16.80 -1.82
C GLY A 20 8.11 -15.63 -2.12
N VAL A 21 8.33 -14.47 -1.50
CA VAL A 21 7.49 -13.27 -1.64
C VAL A 21 8.29 -12.17 -2.31
N MET A 22 7.75 -11.64 -3.41
CA MET A 22 8.23 -10.41 -4.04
C MET A 22 7.48 -9.22 -3.42
N LEU A 23 8.21 -8.22 -2.94
CA LEU A 23 7.62 -6.95 -2.52
C LEU A 23 7.49 -6.02 -3.74
N CYS A 24 6.30 -5.50 -4.00
CA CYS A 24 6.02 -4.68 -5.18
C CYS A 24 5.32 -3.38 -4.81
N ALA A 25 5.62 -2.30 -5.54
CA ALA A 25 4.79 -1.10 -5.57
C ALA A 25 4.70 -0.54 -7.00
N VAL A 26 3.57 0.09 -7.32
CA VAL A 26 3.34 0.76 -8.61
C VAL A 26 3.02 2.22 -8.32
N ALA A 27 3.78 3.16 -8.90
CA ALA A 27 3.60 4.59 -8.63
C ALA A 27 4.06 5.48 -9.78
N SER A 28 3.18 6.39 -10.18
CA SER A 28 3.48 7.57 -11.03
C SER A 28 3.27 8.90 -10.31
N VAL A 29 2.81 8.84 -9.06
CA VAL A 29 2.68 9.96 -8.13
C VAL A 29 3.17 9.49 -6.77
N ASN A 30 3.53 10.43 -5.90
CA ASN A 30 4.02 10.18 -4.55
C ASN A 30 5.18 9.17 -4.52
N ILE A 31 6.01 9.18 -5.57
CA ILE A 31 7.04 8.17 -5.82
C ILE A 31 8.02 8.06 -4.64
N LEU A 32 8.48 9.19 -4.10
CA LEU A 32 9.38 9.21 -2.95
C LEU A 32 8.71 8.64 -1.68
N ALA A 33 7.41 8.87 -1.50
CA ALA A 33 6.62 8.27 -0.41
C ALA A 33 6.51 6.75 -0.60
N THR A 34 6.27 6.29 -1.83
CA THR A 34 6.24 4.86 -2.18
C THR A 34 7.60 4.19 -1.94
N VAL A 35 8.71 4.83 -2.32
CA VAL A 35 10.07 4.35 -1.99
C VAL A 35 10.27 4.24 -0.48
N ALA A 36 9.78 5.22 0.30
CA ALA A 36 9.84 5.17 1.75
C ALA A 36 9.01 4.00 2.33
N ALA A 37 7.83 3.71 1.78
CA ALA A 37 7.01 2.56 2.16
C ALA A 37 7.72 1.23 1.87
N LEU A 38 8.30 1.06 0.68
CA LEU A 38 9.10 -0.12 0.33
C LEU A 38 10.28 -0.31 1.30
N ARG A 39 11.03 0.76 1.59
CA ARG A 39 12.14 0.71 2.56
C ARG A 39 11.67 0.28 3.95
N ARG A 40 10.52 0.79 4.42
CA ARG A 40 9.92 0.39 5.70
C ARG A 40 9.52 -1.08 5.69
N ALA A 41 8.86 -1.55 4.64
CA ALA A 41 8.51 -2.96 4.50
C ALA A 41 9.76 -3.86 4.53
N MET A 42 10.85 -3.47 3.87
CA MET A 42 12.13 -4.18 3.91
C MET A 42 12.81 -4.17 5.30
N THR A 43 12.38 -3.33 6.24
CA THR A 43 12.81 -3.46 7.66
C THR A 43 12.06 -4.56 8.41
N VAL A 44 10.87 -4.94 7.95
CA VAL A 44 10.01 -5.96 8.56
C VAL A 44 10.43 -7.37 8.12
N ALA A 45 10.74 -7.54 6.83
CA ALA A 45 11.08 -8.84 6.26
C ALA A 45 12.22 -8.77 5.23
N ASN A 46 12.94 -9.89 5.09
CA ASN A 46 13.81 -10.17 3.97
C ASN A 46 12.97 -10.82 2.87
N PHE A 47 12.60 -10.04 1.86
CA PHE A 47 11.87 -10.50 0.68
C PHE A 47 12.82 -11.15 -0.34
N GLY A 48 12.29 -12.02 -1.20
CA GLY A 48 13.08 -12.62 -2.28
C GLY A 48 13.47 -11.62 -3.37
N ASP A 49 12.63 -10.60 -3.58
CA ASP A 49 12.90 -9.48 -4.48
C ASP A 49 12.06 -8.26 -4.03
N CYS A 50 12.47 -7.05 -4.43
CA CYS A 50 11.75 -5.81 -4.16
C CYS A 50 11.75 -4.92 -5.40
N VAL A 51 10.56 -4.60 -5.92
CA VAL A 51 10.38 -3.93 -7.20
C VAL A 51 9.50 -2.69 -7.08
N LEU A 52 9.97 -1.58 -7.65
CA LEU A 52 9.17 -0.39 -7.90
C LEU A 52 8.89 -0.28 -9.40
N PHE A 53 7.62 -0.27 -9.77
CA PHE A 53 7.15 0.04 -11.12
C PHE A 53 6.80 1.52 -11.20
N THR A 54 7.48 2.28 -12.06
CA THR A 54 7.27 3.73 -12.21
C THR A 54 7.71 4.23 -13.58
N ASP A 55 7.13 5.32 -14.06
CA ASP A 55 7.56 6.03 -15.28
C ASP A 55 8.79 6.93 -15.05
N SER A 56 9.14 7.23 -13.79
CA SER A 56 10.25 8.14 -13.45
C SER A 56 11.49 7.41 -12.90
N ALA A 57 11.82 6.24 -13.49
CA ALA A 57 12.84 5.34 -12.96
C ALA A 57 14.26 5.95 -12.86
N HIS A 58 14.58 6.89 -13.76
CA HIS A 58 15.89 7.54 -13.84
C HIS A 58 16.20 8.45 -12.66
N GLU A 59 15.19 8.83 -11.87
CA GLU A 59 15.34 9.73 -10.72
C GLU A 59 15.55 8.97 -9.40
N ILE A 60 15.55 7.63 -9.42
CA ILE A 60 15.44 6.80 -8.22
C ILE A 60 16.58 5.78 -8.15
N ALA A 61 17.66 6.13 -7.47
CA ALA A 61 18.65 5.15 -7.03
C ALA A 61 18.37 4.74 -5.57
N THR A 62 17.90 3.51 -5.36
CA THR A 62 17.68 2.98 -4.01
C THR A 62 18.28 1.58 -3.86
N PRO A 63 19.29 1.39 -2.99
CA PRO A 63 19.85 0.08 -2.72
C PRO A 63 18.77 -0.93 -2.31
N GLY A 64 18.79 -2.11 -2.94
CA GLY A 64 17.86 -3.19 -2.65
C GLY A 64 16.45 -3.03 -3.22
N ILE A 65 16.16 -1.96 -3.98
CA ILE A 65 14.92 -1.82 -4.74
C ILE A 65 15.27 -1.81 -6.23
N ARG A 66 14.79 -2.81 -6.96
CA ARG A 66 14.87 -2.84 -8.41
C ARG A 66 13.78 -1.94 -8.98
N VAL A 67 14.16 -1.02 -9.86
CA VAL A 67 13.21 -0.11 -10.51
C VAL A 67 12.93 -0.60 -11.93
N VAL A 68 11.66 -0.73 -12.27
CA VAL A 68 11.19 -1.13 -13.60
C VAL A 68 10.40 0.02 -14.20
N THR A 69 10.86 0.51 -15.35
CA THR A 69 10.16 1.56 -16.08
C THR A 69 8.85 1.02 -16.66
N ILE A 70 7.75 1.72 -16.43
CA ILE A 70 6.43 1.43 -17.02
C ILE A 70 5.86 2.68 -17.69
N GLU A 71 4.79 2.52 -18.45
CA GLU A 71 4.01 3.66 -18.94
C GLU A 71 3.39 4.45 -17.77
N PRO A 72 3.28 5.78 -17.88
CA PRO A 72 2.71 6.62 -16.83
C PRO A 72 1.29 6.18 -16.42
N ILE A 73 1.08 5.97 -15.13
CA ILE A 73 -0.22 5.68 -14.53
C ILE A 73 -0.95 7.00 -14.27
N VAL A 74 -1.74 7.43 -15.25
CA VAL A 74 -2.44 8.72 -15.24
C VAL A 74 -3.82 8.69 -14.57
N SER A 75 -4.29 7.53 -14.13
CA SER A 75 -5.59 7.39 -13.45
C SER A 75 -5.67 6.13 -12.58
N SER A 76 -6.64 6.10 -11.67
CA SER A 76 -6.92 4.91 -10.86
C SER A 76 -7.39 3.72 -11.71
N ALA A 77 -8.06 3.96 -12.85
CA ALA A 77 -8.43 2.90 -13.79
C ALA A 77 -7.20 2.34 -14.52
N ALA A 78 -6.24 3.18 -14.90
CA ALA A 78 -4.96 2.74 -15.47
C ALA A 78 -4.15 1.92 -14.45
N TYR A 79 -4.14 2.34 -13.19
CA TYR A 79 -3.55 1.55 -12.10
C TYR A 79 -4.19 0.16 -12.01
N SER A 80 -5.53 0.09 -11.94
CA SER A 80 -6.23 -1.19 -11.85
C SER A 80 -5.96 -2.08 -13.06
N GLN A 81 -5.89 -1.49 -14.26
CA GLN A 81 -5.56 -2.20 -15.48
C GLN A 81 -4.15 -2.81 -15.44
N PHE A 82 -3.15 -2.02 -15.03
CA PHE A 82 -1.77 -2.51 -14.87
C PHE A 82 -1.71 -3.66 -13.87
N VAL A 83 -2.36 -3.50 -12.71
CA VAL A 83 -2.34 -4.52 -11.65
C VAL A 83 -3.07 -5.81 -12.07
N LEU A 84 -4.18 -5.72 -12.81
CA LEU A 84 -4.95 -6.88 -13.25
C LEU A 84 -4.32 -7.65 -14.41
N ARG A 85 -3.51 -6.99 -15.25
CA ARG A 85 -3.03 -7.58 -16.50
C ARG A 85 -1.52 -7.69 -16.61
N ASP A 86 -0.83 -6.62 -16.26
CA ASP A 86 0.56 -6.40 -16.68
C ASP A 86 1.53 -6.75 -15.53
N LEU A 87 1.12 -6.54 -14.27
CA LEU A 87 1.94 -6.83 -13.08
C LEU A 87 2.47 -8.27 -13.04
N VAL A 88 1.67 -9.25 -13.43
CA VAL A 88 2.03 -10.68 -13.34
C VAL A 88 3.20 -11.06 -14.25
N ASP A 89 3.42 -10.32 -15.34
CA ASP A 89 4.54 -10.55 -16.25
C ASP A 89 5.89 -10.23 -15.58
N HIS A 90 5.88 -9.52 -14.44
CA HIS A 90 7.06 -9.16 -13.68
C HIS A 90 7.23 -9.93 -12.35
N VAL A 91 6.20 -10.62 -11.86
CA VAL A 91 6.25 -11.33 -10.56
C VAL A 91 6.85 -12.72 -10.72
N THR A 92 8.15 -12.90 -10.51
CA THR A 92 8.81 -14.20 -10.70
C THR A 92 8.70 -15.17 -9.51
N LEU A 93 8.17 -14.71 -8.37
CA LEU A 93 8.04 -15.50 -7.14
C LEU A 93 6.60 -16.01 -6.93
N GLN A 94 6.42 -16.90 -5.94
CA GLN A 94 5.12 -17.53 -5.67
C GLN A 94 4.05 -16.52 -5.27
N HIS A 95 4.44 -15.49 -4.52
CA HIS A 95 3.55 -14.44 -4.05
C HIS A 95 4.12 -13.05 -4.34
N CYS A 96 3.21 -12.10 -4.57
CA CYS A 96 3.45 -10.67 -4.65
C CYS A 96 2.79 -10.01 -3.45
N MET A 97 3.58 -9.32 -2.63
CA MET A 97 3.08 -8.40 -1.61
C MET A 97 3.07 -7.00 -2.21
N LEU A 98 1.88 -6.53 -2.57
CA LEU A 98 1.67 -5.22 -3.16
C LEU A 98 1.45 -4.19 -2.05
N VAL A 99 2.29 -3.16 -2.04
CA VAL A 99 2.22 -2.03 -1.12
C VAL A 99 1.94 -0.73 -1.86
N GLN A 100 1.31 0.20 -1.17
CA GLN A 100 1.17 1.59 -1.59
C GLN A 100 1.90 2.52 -0.62
N TRP A 101 2.05 3.79 -0.96
CA TRP A 101 2.78 4.75 -0.13
C TRP A 101 2.19 4.89 1.28
N ASP A 102 0.89 4.64 1.41
CA ASP A 102 0.10 4.64 2.65
C ASP A 102 -0.45 3.26 3.03
N GLY A 103 0.16 2.17 2.54
CA GLY A 103 -0.20 0.81 2.96
C GLY A 103 0.94 -0.19 2.84
N TYR A 104 1.46 -0.68 3.97
CA TYR A 104 2.63 -1.56 4.04
C TYR A 104 2.69 -2.32 5.39
N PRO A 105 3.52 -3.37 5.51
CA PRO A 105 3.66 -4.10 6.77
C PRO A 105 4.46 -3.32 7.81
N THR A 106 4.08 -3.48 9.09
CA THR A 106 4.69 -2.77 10.22
C THR A 106 5.02 -3.68 11.41
N HIS A 107 4.30 -4.78 11.59
CA HIS A 107 4.40 -5.62 12.78
C HIS A 107 4.91 -7.04 12.43
N PRO A 108 6.25 -7.26 12.34
CA PRO A 108 6.80 -8.55 11.92
C PRO A 108 6.33 -9.74 12.78
N LYS A 109 6.07 -9.51 14.08
CA LYS A 109 5.62 -10.57 15.00
C LYS A 109 4.19 -11.05 14.74
N LEU A 110 3.42 -10.34 13.94
CA LEU A 110 2.03 -10.68 13.58
C LEU A 110 1.95 -11.37 12.22
N TRP A 111 3.09 -11.72 11.62
CA TRP A 111 3.09 -12.59 10.45
C TRP A 111 2.59 -13.99 10.80
N GLU A 112 1.71 -14.52 9.95
CA GLU A 112 1.22 -15.89 10.01
C GLU A 112 1.47 -16.57 8.67
N ASP A 113 2.07 -17.76 8.67
CA ASP A 113 2.32 -18.51 7.43
C ASP A 113 1.02 -18.89 6.69
N ALA A 114 -0.11 -18.94 7.42
CA ALA A 114 -1.45 -19.09 6.86
C ALA A 114 -1.81 -18.00 5.83
N PHE A 115 -1.17 -16.83 5.86
CA PHE A 115 -1.35 -15.81 4.82
C PHE A 115 -0.92 -16.31 3.43
N LEU A 116 0.11 -17.17 3.36
CA LEU A 116 0.61 -17.76 2.11
C LEU A 116 -0.23 -18.95 1.63
N GLU A 117 -1.18 -19.42 2.44
CA GLU A 117 -2.14 -20.44 2.01
C GLU A 117 -3.26 -19.81 1.17
N CYS A 118 -3.44 -18.50 1.24
CA CYS A 118 -4.43 -17.77 0.45
C CYS A 118 -3.82 -17.29 -0.88
N ASP A 119 -4.62 -17.37 -1.94
CA ASP A 119 -4.30 -16.75 -3.21
C ASP A 119 -4.53 -15.23 -3.18
N TYR A 120 -5.51 -14.76 -2.39
CA TYR A 120 -5.77 -13.33 -2.21
C TYR A 120 -6.09 -12.97 -0.76
N ILE A 121 -5.35 -12.00 -0.21
CA ILE A 121 -5.61 -11.42 1.10
C ILE A 121 -5.27 -9.92 1.11
N GLY A 122 -6.15 -9.14 1.73
CA GLY A 122 -6.03 -7.71 1.98
C GLY A 122 -6.98 -7.32 3.11
N ALA A 123 -7.06 -6.04 3.49
CA ALA A 123 -7.93 -5.63 4.58
C ALA A 123 -9.42 -5.97 4.28
N PRO A 124 -10.22 -6.31 5.31
CA PRO A 124 -11.67 -6.45 5.15
C PRO A 124 -12.34 -5.11 4.84
N TRP A 125 -13.28 -5.10 3.90
CA TRP A 125 -14.17 -4.00 3.59
C TRP A 125 -15.40 -4.01 4.53
N PRO A 126 -15.59 -2.99 5.38
CA PRO A 126 -16.73 -2.96 6.31
C PRO A 126 -18.09 -2.79 5.63
N GLN A 127 -18.13 -2.28 4.40
CA GLN A 127 -19.37 -2.02 3.65
C GLN A 127 -20.01 -3.28 3.04
N PHE A 128 -19.34 -4.43 3.10
CA PHE A 128 -19.84 -5.69 2.55
C PHE A 128 -20.05 -6.71 3.67
N SER A 129 -21.20 -7.38 3.66
CA SER A 129 -21.60 -8.35 4.70
C SER A 129 -22.08 -9.69 4.13
N ASP A 130 -21.84 -9.94 2.85
CA ASP A 130 -22.27 -11.12 2.09
C ASP A 130 -21.21 -12.23 2.05
N GLY A 131 -20.19 -12.16 2.91
CA GLY A 131 -19.05 -13.09 2.94
C GLY A 131 -17.96 -12.80 1.90
N HIS A 132 -18.19 -11.87 0.96
CA HIS A 132 -17.18 -11.43 -0.03
C HIS A 132 -16.59 -10.06 0.32
N ASN A 133 -16.27 -9.87 1.60
CA ASN A 133 -15.84 -8.60 2.17
C ASN A 133 -14.33 -8.50 2.37
N VAL A 134 -13.52 -9.37 1.76
CA VAL A 134 -12.06 -9.36 1.88
C VAL A 134 -11.41 -9.04 0.55
N GLY A 135 -10.41 -8.16 0.59
CA GLY A 135 -9.50 -8.00 -0.53
C GLY A 135 -9.01 -6.60 -0.81
N ASN A 136 -9.05 -5.64 0.12
CA ASN A 136 -8.57 -4.28 -0.14
C ASN A 136 -7.17 -4.29 -0.79
N GLY A 137 -7.03 -3.59 -1.92
CA GLY A 137 -5.85 -3.67 -2.78
C GLY A 137 -4.64 -2.87 -2.31
N GLY A 138 -4.82 -1.89 -1.42
CA GLY A 138 -3.80 -0.90 -1.07
C GLY A 138 -2.68 -1.44 -0.17
N PHE A 139 -2.94 -2.54 0.52
CA PHE A 139 -1.92 -3.45 1.05
C PHE A 139 -2.45 -4.87 0.95
N SER A 140 -1.87 -5.67 0.05
CA SER A 140 -2.39 -7.01 -0.27
C SER A 140 -1.27 -8.00 -0.57
N LEU A 141 -1.54 -9.29 -0.31
CA LEU A 141 -0.72 -10.41 -0.73
C LEU A 141 -1.52 -11.23 -1.75
N ARG A 142 -0.85 -11.54 -2.87
CA ARG A 142 -1.45 -12.12 -4.06
C ARG A 142 -0.59 -13.26 -4.55
N SER A 143 -1.13 -14.46 -4.73
CA SER A 143 -0.39 -15.53 -5.38
C SER A 143 -0.20 -15.22 -6.87
N ARG A 144 0.87 -15.76 -7.46
CA ARG A 144 1.08 -15.66 -8.92
C ARG A 144 -0.07 -16.33 -9.68
N ASN A 145 -0.58 -17.46 -9.19
CA ASN A 145 -1.69 -18.20 -9.78
C ASN A 145 -2.97 -17.33 -9.87
N LEU A 146 -3.28 -16.55 -8.82
CA LEU A 146 -4.39 -15.60 -8.85
C LEU A 146 -4.23 -14.59 -9.99
N MET A 147 -3.05 -13.97 -10.08
CA MET A 147 -2.81 -12.91 -11.05
C MET A 147 -2.84 -13.44 -12.49
N GLU A 148 -2.34 -14.65 -12.73
CA GLU A 148 -2.48 -15.33 -14.03
C GLU A 148 -3.95 -15.64 -14.33
N ALA A 149 -4.71 -16.15 -13.35
CA ALA A 149 -6.12 -16.47 -13.53
C ALA A 149 -6.99 -15.24 -13.81
N CYS A 150 -6.64 -14.06 -13.30
CA CYS A 150 -7.32 -12.79 -13.56
C CYS A 150 -7.24 -12.36 -15.04
N ARG A 151 -6.27 -12.87 -15.80
CA ARG A 151 -6.12 -12.60 -17.25
C ARG A 151 -6.90 -13.56 -18.13
N ALA A 152 -7.39 -14.66 -17.56
CA ALA A 152 -8.04 -15.70 -18.35
C ALA A 152 -9.30 -15.15 -19.07
N PRO A 153 -9.64 -15.70 -20.25
CA PRO A 153 -10.88 -15.34 -20.93
C PRO A 153 -12.09 -15.44 -20.00
N GLY A 154 -12.98 -14.46 -20.09
CA GLY A 154 -14.19 -14.37 -19.27
C GLY A 154 -14.01 -13.70 -17.90
N MET A 155 -12.79 -13.30 -17.52
CA MET A 155 -12.61 -12.40 -16.37
C MET A 155 -12.95 -10.96 -16.73
N THR A 156 -13.59 -10.26 -15.79
CA THR A 156 -13.89 -8.83 -15.93
C THR A 156 -12.68 -8.00 -15.53
N ILE A 157 -12.24 -7.11 -16.43
CA ILE A 157 -11.21 -6.11 -16.13
C ILE A 157 -11.90 -4.77 -15.93
N GLY A 158 -11.63 -4.12 -14.80
CA GLY A 158 -12.29 -2.89 -14.41
C GLY A 158 -11.64 -2.24 -13.20
N HIS A 159 -12.25 -1.17 -12.72
CA HIS A 159 -11.80 -0.40 -11.57
C HIS A 159 -12.88 -0.38 -10.47
N PRO A 160 -12.52 -0.53 -9.18
CA PRO A 160 -11.17 -0.80 -8.68
C PRO A 160 -10.78 -2.29 -8.81
N GLU A 161 -9.49 -2.55 -8.97
CA GLU A 161 -8.97 -3.90 -9.27
C GLU A 161 -9.27 -4.89 -8.17
N ASP A 162 -9.25 -4.42 -6.94
CA ASP A 162 -9.47 -5.23 -5.76
C ASP A 162 -10.92 -5.72 -5.66
N VAL A 163 -11.90 -4.89 -6.02
CA VAL A 163 -13.31 -5.29 -6.18
C VAL A 163 -13.48 -6.21 -7.38
N MET A 164 -12.74 -6.00 -8.48
CA MET A 164 -12.78 -6.93 -9.61
C MET A 164 -12.32 -8.33 -9.19
N ILE A 165 -11.22 -8.43 -8.43
CA ILE A 165 -10.68 -9.70 -7.94
C ILE A 165 -11.57 -10.29 -6.85
N GLY A 166 -11.80 -9.54 -5.77
CA GLY A 166 -12.41 -9.98 -4.52
C GLY A 166 -13.94 -10.07 -4.55
N ARG A 167 -14.60 -9.57 -5.60
CA ARG A 167 -16.06 -9.63 -5.72
C ARG A 167 -16.54 -10.05 -7.10
N VAL A 168 -16.22 -9.28 -8.15
CA VAL A 168 -16.79 -9.51 -9.49
C VAL A 168 -16.35 -10.86 -10.06
N ASN A 169 -15.05 -11.15 -10.00
CA ASN A 169 -14.47 -12.39 -10.52
C ASN A 169 -14.36 -13.48 -9.45
N ARG A 170 -14.59 -13.17 -8.17
CA ARG A 170 -14.30 -14.07 -7.05
C ARG A 170 -14.90 -15.45 -7.23
N SER A 171 -16.20 -15.56 -7.50
CA SER A 171 -16.85 -16.87 -7.66
C SER A 171 -16.30 -17.68 -8.84
N ALA A 172 -15.82 -17.02 -9.90
CA ALA A 172 -15.18 -17.71 -11.03
C ALA A 172 -13.75 -18.15 -10.69
N LEU A 173 -13.02 -17.36 -9.90
CA LEU A 173 -11.69 -17.67 -9.39
C LEU A 173 -11.73 -18.82 -8.36
N GLU A 174 -12.69 -18.83 -7.45
CA GLU A 174 -12.91 -19.92 -6.47
C GLU A 174 -13.27 -21.24 -7.18
N LYS A 175 -14.07 -21.20 -8.24
CA LYS A 175 -14.35 -22.38 -9.09
C LYS A 175 -13.10 -22.96 -9.76
N ARG A 176 -12.04 -22.17 -9.89
CA ARG A 176 -10.71 -22.61 -10.38
C ARG A 176 -9.79 -23.09 -9.25
N GLY A 177 -10.30 -23.18 -8.02
CA GLY A 177 -9.56 -23.65 -6.85
C GLY A 177 -8.76 -22.57 -6.13
N LEU A 178 -8.92 -21.29 -6.49
CA LEU A 178 -8.22 -20.19 -5.82
C LEU A 178 -8.88 -19.86 -4.48
N ARG A 179 -8.06 -19.63 -3.47
CA ARG A 179 -8.50 -19.42 -2.09
C ARG A 179 -8.41 -17.95 -1.70
N PHE A 180 -9.52 -17.38 -1.26
CA PHE A 180 -9.56 -16.05 -0.67
C PHE A 180 -9.49 -16.18 0.85
N ALA A 181 -8.82 -15.24 1.51
CA ALA A 181 -8.78 -15.25 2.96
C ALA A 181 -10.16 -15.01 3.57
N GLU A 182 -10.41 -15.71 4.68
CA GLU A 182 -11.55 -15.45 5.56
C GLU A 182 -11.38 -14.10 6.27
N THR A 183 -12.50 -13.46 6.63
CA THR A 183 -12.50 -12.12 7.25
C THR A 183 -11.58 -12.03 8.48
N THR A 184 -11.58 -13.06 9.33
CA THR A 184 -10.81 -13.06 10.57
C THR A 184 -9.30 -13.18 10.32
N LEU A 185 -8.88 -13.92 9.30
CA LEU A 185 -7.48 -14.00 8.86
C LEU A 185 -7.06 -12.70 8.20
N ALA A 186 -7.90 -12.15 7.32
CA ALA A 186 -7.69 -10.88 6.65
C ALA A 186 -7.52 -9.71 7.63
N ALA A 187 -8.30 -9.66 8.71
CA ALA A 187 -8.17 -8.66 9.76
C ALA A 187 -6.83 -8.73 10.53
N ARG A 188 -6.22 -9.91 10.63
CA ARG A 188 -4.87 -10.07 11.21
C ARG A 188 -3.76 -9.76 10.20
N PHE A 189 -4.03 -9.88 8.91
CA PHE A 189 -3.11 -9.45 7.86
C PHE A 189 -3.05 -7.93 7.72
N SER A 190 -4.20 -7.26 7.55
CA SER A 190 -4.25 -5.82 7.35
C SER A 190 -5.51 -5.19 7.95
N CYS A 191 -5.34 -3.98 8.51
CA CYS A 191 -6.45 -3.10 8.85
C CYS A 191 -6.57 -1.91 7.88
N GLU A 192 -7.74 -1.30 7.81
CA GLU A 192 -7.96 -0.03 7.12
C GLU A 192 -9.03 0.76 7.89
N ARG A 193 -10.28 0.79 7.42
CA ARG A 193 -11.40 1.48 8.08
C ARG A 193 -11.93 0.74 9.31
N SER A 194 -11.71 -0.57 9.33
CA SER A 194 -12.01 -1.47 10.44
C SER A 194 -10.74 -2.23 10.84
N GLY A 195 -10.75 -2.80 12.04
CA GLY A 195 -9.61 -3.51 12.61
C GLY A 195 -8.78 -2.65 13.55
N ASN A 196 -7.65 -3.20 13.99
CA ASN A 196 -6.75 -2.55 14.93
C ASN A 196 -5.32 -2.65 14.38
N LEU A 197 -4.71 -1.49 14.13
CA LEU A 197 -3.36 -1.37 13.60
C LEU A 197 -2.32 -2.21 14.36
N HIS A 198 -2.40 -2.25 15.68
CA HIS A 198 -1.45 -2.98 16.52
C HIS A 198 -1.74 -4.48 16.63
N MET A 199 -2.84 -4.95 16.04
CA MET A 199 -3.23 -6.36 15.97
C MET A 199 -3.20 -6.90 14.53
N SER A 200 -2.73 -6.09 13.57
CA SER A 200 -2.60 -6.45 12.16
C SER A 200 -1.13 -6.40 11.72
N PHE A 201 -0.72 -7.33 10.85
CA PHE A 201 0.63 -7.40 10.29
C PHE A 201 1.03 -6.11 9.56
N GLY A 202 0.09 -5.51 8.83
CA GLY A 202 0.22 -4.20 8.23
C GLY A 202 -1.10 -3.43 8.20
N PHE A 203 -1.14 -2.41 7.37
CA PHE A 203 -2.28 -1.53 7.24
C PHE A 203 -2.41 -0.98 5.83
N HIS A 204 -3.55 -0.36 5.56
CA HIS A 204 -3.75 0.56 4.44
C HIS A 204 -4.51 1.80 4.92
N GLY A 205 -4.20 2.94 4.32
CA GLY A 205 -4.90 4.21 4.51
C GLY A 205 -4.05 5.23 5.26
N VAL A 206 -3.93 6.40 4.65
CA VAL A 206 -3.16 7.55 5.15
C VAL A 206 -3.45 7.97 6.60
N PHE A 207 -4.65 7.73 7.12
CA PHE A 207 -5.00 8.10 8.49
C PHE A 207 -4.28 7.26 9.54
N HIS A 208 -3.85 6.03 9.23
CA HIS A 208 -2.99 5.23 10.10
C HIS A 208 -1.54 5.73 10.14
N MET A 209 -1.12 6.50 9.14
CA MET A 209 0.28 6.91 9.02
C MET A 209 0.71 7.87 10.14
N VAL A 210 -0.22 8.58 10.78
CA VAL A 210 0.12 9.43 11.94
C VAL A 210 0.61 8.58 13.11
N ASP A 211 -0.03 7.44 13.36
CA ASP A 211 0.38 6.47 14.39
C ASP A 211 1.69 5.79 13.97
N VAL A 212 1.74 5.26 12.75
CA VAL A 212 2.91 4.50 12.23
C VAL A 212 4.19 5.35 12.15
N LEU A 213 4.08 6.62 11.77
CA LEU A 213 5.23 7.51 11.58
C LEU A 213 5.51 8.42 12.78
N GLY A 214 4.49 8.71 13.57
CA GLY A 214 4.48 9.86 14.46
C GLY A 214 4.27 11.19 13.71
N VAL A 215 3.81 12.21 14.45
CA VAL A 215 3.43 13.53 13.91
C VAL A 215 4.50 14.15 13.03
N HIS A 216 5.75 14.21 13.51
CA HIS A 216 6.82 14.92 12.79
C HIS A 216 7.16 14.28 11.44
N GLN A 217 7.29 12.95 11.41
CA GLN A 217 7.59 12.23 10.17
C GLN A 217 6.41 12.26 9.21
N PHE A 218 5.18 12.16 9.72
CA PHE A 218 3.98 12.32 8.90
C PHE A 218 3.91 13.70 8.23
N LEU A 219 4.18 14.79 8.96
CA LEU A 219 4.13 16.14 8.38
C LEU A 219 5.20 16.35 7.30
N LYS A 220 6.42 15.84 7.52
CA LYS A 220 7.46 15.84 6.49
C LYS A 220 7.03 15.08 5.23
N LEU A 221 6.41 13.91 5.42
CA LEU A 221 5.87 13.13 4.31
C LEU A 221 4.78 13.91 3.57
N TYR A 222 3.82 14.48 4.30
CA TYR A 222 2.73 15.28 3.74
C TYR A 222 3.24 16.45 2.89
N GLU A 223 4.29 17.12 3.35
CA GLU A 223 4.94 18.21 2.60
C GLU A 223 5.60 17.72 1.31
N SER A 224 6.10 16.48 1.27
CA SER A 224 6.72 15.90 0.06
C SER A 224 5.76 15.29 -0.95
N LEU A 225 4.47 15.13 -0.62
CA LEU A 225 3.49 14.57 -1.55
C LEU A 225 3.28 15.51 -2.75
N ASP A 226 3.18 14.96 -3.95
CA ASP A 226 2.75 15.68 -5.16
C ASP A 226 1.23 15.54 -5.38
N GLU A 227 0.65 14.42 -4.94
CA GLU A 227 -0.78 14.11 -4.97
C GLU A 227 -1.30 13.92 -3.54
N ARG A 228 -2.36 14.64 -3.16
CA ARG A 228 -2.87 14.69 -1.76
C ARG A 228 -4.35 14.35 -1.63
N THR A 229 -4.99 13.80 -2.67
CA THR A 229 -6.43 13.54 -2.68
C THR A 229 -6.84 12.56 -1.58
N SER A 230 -6.06 11.51 -1.30
CA SER A 230 -6.36 10.59 -0.20
C SER A 230 -6.29 11.28 1.17
N VAL A 231 -5.29 12.15 1.39
CA VAL A 231 -5.19 12.99 2.60
C VAL A 231 -6.44 13.86 2.75
N TRP A 232 -6.92 14.47 1.67
CA TRP A 232 -8.08 15.36 1.74
C TRP A 232 -9.40 14.63 1.99
N ARG A 233 -9.54 13.40 1.49
CA ARG A 233 -10.69 12.54 1.79
C ARG A 233 -10.80 12.24 3.28
N ASP A 234 -9.66 12.05 3.94
CA ASP A 234 -9.57 11.69 5.37
C ASP A 234 -9.10 12.83 6.29
N LEU A 235 -9.19 14.07 5.81
CA LEU A 235 -8.58 15.22 6.46
C LEU A 235 -9.02 15.42 7.91
N THR A 236 -10.31 15.23 8.20
CA THR A 236 -10.85 15.39 9.56
C THR A 236 -10.28 14.36 10.53
N THR A 237 -10.20 13.10 10.10
CA THR A 237 -9.57 12.01 10.87
C THR A 237 -8.10 12.29 11.08
N ILE A 238 -7.36 12.65 10.03
CA ILE A 238 -5.92 12.95 10.11
C ILE A 238 -5.65 14.11 11.07
N ILE A 239 -6.43 15.20 11.00
CA ILE A 239 -6.26 16.34 11.93
C ILE A 239 -6.51 15.92 13.37
N ARG A 240 -7.49 15.04 13.61
CA ARG A 240 -7.76 14.51 14.95
C ARG A 240 -6.58 13.69 15.47
N GLU A 241 -6.05 12.76 14.67
CA GLU A 241 -4.89 11.94 15.05
C GLU A 241 -3.64 12.81 15.27
N LEU A 242 -3.41 13.81 14.43
CA LEU A 242 -2.31 14.78 14.61
C LEU A 242 -2.43 15.52 15.93
N ARG A 243 -3.63 15.98 16.29
CA ARG A 243 -3.87 16.64 17.59
C ARG A 243 -3.64 15.68 18.75
N ALA A 244 -4.13 14.45 18.66
CA ALA A 244 -3.89 13.43 19.68
C ALA A 244 -2.40 13.12 19.86
N GLY A 245 -1.63 13.15 18.78
CA GLY A 245 -0.17 13.01 18.77
C GLY A 245 0.62 14.27 19.16
N GLY A 246 -0.03 15.35 19.60
CA GLY A 246 0.63 16.57 20.08
C GLY A 246 1.02 17.59 19.00
N ALA A 247 0.45 17.50 17.79
CA ALA A 247 0.66 18.52 16.75
C ALA A 247 0.09 19.89 17.17
N SER A 248 0.75 20.97 16.72
CA SER A 248 0.27 22.35 16.93
C SER A 248 -1.15 22.54 16.39
N TRP A 249 -1.97 23.34 17.08
CA TRP A 249 -3.34 23.68 16.65
C TRP A 249 -3.38 24.35 15.27
N THR A 250 -2.26 24.92 14.81
CA THR A 250 -2.12 25.61 13.51
C THR A 250 -2.07 24.64 12.32
N ILE A 251 -1.72 23.37 12.54
CA ILE A 251 -1.58 22.37 11.47
C ILE A 251 -2.91 22.07 10.78
N GLY A 252 -3.99 21.93 11.55
CA GLY A 252 -5.33 21.68 10.99
C GLY A 252 -5.77 22.77 10.01
N PRO A 253 -5.81 24.06 10.42
CA PRO A 253 -6.08 25.18 9.52
C PRO A 253 -5.16 25.22 8.30
N ARG A 254 -3.85 24.95 8.46
CA ARG A 254 -2.90 24.89 7.34
C ARG A 254 -3.32 23.85 6.30
N MET A 255 -3.59 22.61 6.71
CA MET A 255 -3.97 21.55 5.77
C MET A 255 -5.31 21.82 5.08
N TRP A 256 -6.26 22.50 5.75
CA TRP A 256 -7.49 22.98 5.13
C TRP A 256 -7.23 24.04 4.06
N CYS A 257 -6.35 25.01 4.34
CA CYS A 257 -5.93 26.01 3.37
C CYS A 257 -5.24 25.37 2.16
N ASP A 258 -4.37 24.38 2.38
CA ASP A 258 -3.68 23.65 1.31
C ASP A 258 -4.69 22.91 0.42
N ARG A 259 -5.73 22.28 1.00
CA ARG A 259 -6.84 21.69 0.26
C ARG A 259 -7.59 22.72 -0.58
N ILE A 260 -7.97 23.86 -0.01
CA ILE A 260 -8.70 24.92 -0.74
C ILE A 260 -7.88 25.45 -1.91
N ARG A 261 -6.58 25.69 -1.70
CA ARG A 261 -5.65 26.16 -2.75
C ARG A 261 -5.54 25.18 -3.92
N ALA A 262 -5.59 23.87 -3.64
CA ALA A 262 -5.56 22.85 -4.68
C ALA A 262 -6.83 22.82 -5.55
N TYR A 263 -8.01 23.03 -4.96
CA TYR A 263 -9.29 23.06 -5.69
C TYR A 263 -9.63 24.43 -6.31
N TRP A 264 -9.02 25.50 -5.82
CA TRP A 264 -9.20 26.85 -6.33
C TRP A 264 -7.85 27.46 -6.70
N PRO A 265 -7.23 27.06 -7.84
CA PRO A 265 -6.02 27.68 -8.35
C PRO A 265 -6.34 29.09 -8.87
N GLY A 266 -6.61 30.03 -7.97
CA GLY A 266 -6.93 31.41 -8.30
C GLY A 266 -5.69 32.21 -8.73
N LYS A 267 -5.65 32.58 -10.02
CA LYS A 267 -5.09 33.82 -10.63
C LYS A 267 -3.64 34.26 -10.37
N ASN A 268 -2.77 33.50 -9.70
CA ASN A 268 -1.35 33.90 -9.54
C ASN A 268 -0.39 33.36 -10.62
N THR A 269 -0.85 32.56 -11.58
CA THR A 269 -0.02 32.01 -12.66
C THR A 269 0.11 32.91 -13.91
N LEU A 270 -0.48 34.12 -13.91
CA LEU A 270 -0.40 35.07 -15.03
C LEU A 270 0.64 36.19 -14.84
N MET A 271 1.41 36.19 -13.74
CA MET A 271 2.37 37.27 -13.43
C MET A 271 3.84 36.83 -13.35
N GLN A 272 4.18 35.64 -13.86
CA GLN A 272 5.57 35.16 -13.97
C GLN A 272 5.96 34.70 -15.39
N ARG A 273 5.19 35.09 -16.42
CA ARG A 273 5.61 34.99 -17.83
C ARG A 273 5.54 36.35 -18.52
N ARG A 274 6.21 37.33 -17.92
CA ARG A 274 6.77 38.52 -18.57
C ARG A 274 7.97 38.91 -17.72
N ASP A 275 9.12 38.36 -18.06
CA ASP A 275 10.22 39.08 -18.70
C ASP A 275 11.30 38.08 -19.14
#